data_AF-A0A943J776-F1
#
_entry.id   AF-A0A943J776-F1
#
_cell.length_a   1.000
_cell.length_b   1.000
_cell.length_c   1.000
_cell.angle_alpha   90.00
_cell.angle_beta   90.00
_cell.angle_gamma   90.00
#
_symmetry.space_group_name_H-M   'P 1'
#
loop_
_entity.id
_entity.type
_entity.pdbx_description
1 polymer ?
#
loop_
_entity_poly.entity_id
_entity_poly.type
_entity_poly.pdbx_seq_one_letter_code
_entity_poly.pdbx_strand_id
1 'polypeptide(L)'
;MIGKKLSPVLEEMEATLWEYEAFNGAKPNYTLEGFRASTKIFMSALLDKFFEKQQAEGVSQEDTLKAVEKLGQDVRALVFNATGIDTHLLYNRTKVN
;
A
#
# COMPACT_ATOMS: atom_id res chain seq x y z
N MET A 1 -13.98 -0.15 -12.97
CA MET A 1 -12.65 0.16 -12.39
C MET A 1 -12.51 -0.53 -11.05
N ILE A 2 -11.40 -1.21 -10.79
CA ILE A 2 -11.20 -1.98 -9.56
C ILE A 2 -11.23 -1.10 -8.30
N GLY A 3 -10.67 0.12 -8.36
CA GLY A 3 -10.70 1.08 -7.24
C GLY A 3 -12.12 1.34 -6.74
N LYS A 4 -13.05 1.73 -7.63
CA LYS A 4 -14.48 1.93 -7.29
C LYS A 4 -15.15 0.71 -6.65
N LYS A 5 -14.73 -0.51 -7.03
CA LYS A 5 -15.27 -1.75 -6.47
C LYS A 5 -14.73 -2.02 -5.05
N LEU A 6 -13.47 -1.63 -4.79
CA LEU A 6 -12.83 -1.81 -3.49
C LEU A 6 -13.10 -0.67 -2.51
N SER A 7 -13.48 0.54 -2.97
CA SER A 7 -13.72 1.69 -2.10
C SER A 7 -14.65 1.41 -0.91
N PRO A 8 -15.84 0.78 -1.08
CA PRO A 8 -16.74 0.57 0.06
C PRO A 8 -16.13 -0.29 1.18
N VAL A 9 -15.37 -1.33 0.83
CA VAL A 9 -14.71 -2.17 1.84
C VAL A 9 -13.52 -1.46 2.49
N LEU A 10 -12.83 -0.57 1.77
CA LEU A 10 -11.76 0.24 2.34
C LEU A 10 -12.31 1.27 3.34
N GLU A 11 -13.45 1.90 3.04
CA GLU A 11 -14.14 2.83 3.95
C GLU A 11 -14.61 2.10 5.23
N GLU A 12 -15.11 0.87 5.12
CA GLU A 12 -15.48 0.06 6.30
C GLU A 12 -14.25 -0.30 7.16
N MET A 13 -13.14 -0.69 6.52
CA MET A 13 -11.88 -0.94 7.23
C MET A 13 -11.34 0.32 7.93
N GLU A 14 -11.46 1.47 7.29
CA GLU A 14 -11.09 2.77 7.86
C GLU A 14 -11.95 3.11 9.08
N ALA A 15 -13.28 3.00 8.97
CA ALA A 15 -14.18 3.24 10.09
C ALA A 15 -13.86 2.35 11.31
N THR A 16 -13.54 1.07 11.04
CA THR A 16 -13.13 0.13 12.09
C THR A 16 -11.83 0.56 12.78
N LEU A 17 -10.87 1.11 12.02
CA LEU A 17 -9.62 1.64 12.59
C LEU A 17 -9.88 2.89 13.43
N TRP A 18 -10.71 3.81 12.97
CA TRP A 18 -11.10 5.00 13.73
C TRP A 18 -11.74 4.63 15.08
N GLU A 19 -12.65 3.65 15.09
CA GLU A 19 -13.25 3.16 16.32
C GLU A 19 -12.20 2.53 17.26
N TYR A 20 -11.33 1.68 16.74
CA TYR A 20 -10.26 1.05 17.53
C TYR A 20 -9.31 2.08 18.17
N GLU A 21 -8.93 3.11 17.42
CA GLU A 21 -8.05 4.19 17.86
C GLU A 21 -8.71 5.06 18.94
N ALA A 22 -10.02 5.33 18.81
CA ALA A 22 -10.77 6.12 19.79
C ALA A 22 -10.92 5.41 21.15
N PHE A 23 -11.03 4.08 21.18
CA PHE A 23 -11.32 3.32 22.41
C PHE A 23 -10.11 2.63 23.06
N ASN A 24 -9.11 2.20 22.28
CA ASN A 24 -7.99 1.39 22.79
C ASN A 24 -6.63 1.94 22.38
N GLY A 25 -6.44 2.24 21.08
CA GLY A 25 -5.20 2.83 20.55
C GLY A 25 -3.93 1.97 20.74
N ALA A 26 -4.07 0.69 21.08
CA ALA A 26 -2.95 -0.23 21.26
C ALA A 26 -2.37 -0.68 19.91
N LYS A 27 -1.34 -1.55 19.93
CA LYS A 27 -0.77 -2.13 18.71
C LYS A 27 -1.86 -2.91 17.91
N PRO A 28 -2.08 -2.63 16.61
CA PRO A 28 -3.15 -3.27 15.82
C PRO A 28 -3.03 -4.79 15.61
N ASN A 29 -1.85 -5.38 15.84
CA ASN A 29 -1.61 -6.84 15.79
C ASN A 29 -2.03 -7.54 14.48
N TYR A 30 -1.79 -6.90 13.33
CA TYR A 30 -1.98 -7.56 12.02
C TYR A 30 -1.19 -8.86 11.90
N THR A 31 -1.78 -9.87 11.25
CA THR A 31 -1.03 -11.03 10.75
C THR A 31 -0.11 -10.63 9.61
N LEU A 32 0.81 -11.50 9.22
CA LEU A 32 1.66 -11.27 8.06
C LEU A 32 0.83 -11.10 6.77
N GLU A 33 -0.24 -11.86 6.60
CA GLU A 33 -1.15 -11.74 5.46
C GLU A 33 -1.91 -10.42 5.48
N GLY A 34 -2.34 -9.95 6.66
CA GLY A 34 -2.96 -8.64 6.83
C GLY A 34 -2.01 -7.50 6.48
N PHE A 35 -0.75 -7.59 6.92
CA PHE A 35 0.31 -6.64 6.57
C PHE A 35 0.61 -6.65 5.06
N ARG A 36 0.73 -7.83 4.45
CA ARG A 36 0.91 -7.97 3.00
C ARG A 36 -0.26 -7.36 2.23
N ALA A 37 -1.50 -7.67 2.63
CA ALA A 37 -2.69 -7.20 1.95
C ALA A 37 -2.81 -5.67 2.02
N SER A 38 -2.67 -5.09 3.22
CA SER A 38 -2.67 -3.63 3.43
C SER A 38 -1.57 -2.93 2.63
N THR A 39 -0.35 -3.47 2.60
CA THR A 39 0.75 -2.94 1.78
C THR A 39 0.38 -2.92 0.29
N LYS A 40 -0.18 -4.01 -0.25
CA LYS A 40 -0.59 -4.06 -1.67
C LYS A 40 -1.75 -3.10 -1.98
N ILE A 41 -2.70 -2.96 -1.06
CA ILE A 41 -3.81 -2.02 -1.18
C ILE A 41 -3.26 -0.59 -1.24
N PHE A 42 -2.41 -0.21 -0.28
CA PHE A 42 -1.76 1.10 -0.24
C PHE A 42 -1.00 1.41 -1.52
N MET A 43 -0.15 0.48 -1.99
CA MET A 43 0.57 0.64 -3.27
C MET A 43 -0.37 0.87 -4.45
N SER A 44 -1.53 0.21 -4.48
CA SER A 44 -2.48 0.33 -5.59
C SER A 44 -3.24 1.65 -5.54
N ALA A 45 -3.62 2.12 -4.35
CA ALA A 45 -4.23 3.43 -4.15
C ALA A 45 -3.25 4.59 -4.44
N LEU A 46 -1.99 4.44 -4.01
CA LEU A 46 -0.92 5.39 -4.30
C LEU A 46 -0.65 5.48 -5.81
N LEU A 47 -0.64 4.34 -6.51
CA LEU A 47 -0.43 4.31 -7.95
C LEU A 47 -1.53 5.07 -8.71
N ASP A 48 -2.79 4.93 -8.29
CA ASP A 48 -3.93 5.67 -8.87
C ASP A 48 -3.67 7.19 -8.82
N LYS A 49 -3.28 7.70 -7.64
CA LYS A 49 -2.96 9.13 -7.45
C LYS A 49 -1.67 9.57 -8.12
N PHE A 50 -0.70 8.66 -8.24
CA PHE A 50 0.53 8.92 -9.00
C PHE A 50 0.23 9.15 -10.48
N PHE A 51 -0.60 8.32 -11.11
CA PHE A 51 -1.00 8.53 -12.52
C PHE A 51 -1.74 9.86 -12.71
N GLU A 52 -2.67 10.20 -11.81
CA GLU A 52 -3.37 11.50 -11.84
C GLU A 52 -2.39 12.68 -11.79
N LYS A 53 -1.38 12.62 -10.89
CA LYS A 53 -0.34 13.65 -10.78
C LYS A 53 0.49 13.76 -12.05
N GLN A 54 0.98 12.65 -12.58
CA GLN A 54 1.82 12.64 -13.79
C GLN A 54 1.08 13.18 -15.00
N GLN A 55 -0.21 12.86 -15.13
CA GLN A 55 -1.07 13.42 -16.18
C GLN A 55 -1.25 14.94 -16.01
N ALA A 56 -1.49 15.42 -14.79
CA ALA A 56 -1.61 16.84 -14.51
C ALA A 56 -0.32 17.62 -14.79
N GLU A 57 0.83 16.99 -14.61
CA GLU A 57 2.16 17.53 -14.93
C GLU A 57 2.54 17.39 -16.41
N GLY A 58 1.67 16.79 -17.24
CA GLY A 58 1.91 16.60 -18.67
C GLY A 58 3.01 15.58 -18.99
N VAL A 59 3.36 14.71 -18.05
CA VAL A 59 4.36 13.67 -18.25
C VAL A 59 3.81 12.60 -19.19
N SER A 60 4.65 12.10 -20.10
CA SER A 60 4.25 11.05 -21.04
C SER A 60 3.88 9.76 -20.29
N GLN A 61 3.03 8.94 -20.92
CA GLN A 61 2.71 7.62 -20.36
C GLN A 61 3.95 6.73 -20.25
N GLU A 62 4.87 6.80 -21.20
CA GLU A 62 6.12 6.03 -21.19
C GLU A 62 7.00 6.41 -19.99
N ASP A 63 7.21 7.71 -19.77
CA ASP A 63 8.03 8.18 -18.65
C ASP A 63 7.35 7.94 -17.31
N THR A 64 6.02 8.01 -17.28
CA THR A 64 5.24 7.61 -16.11
C THR A 64 5.48 6.14 -15.76
N LEU A 65 5.46 5.24 -16.73
CA LEU A 65 5.74 3.82 -16.49
C LEU A 65 7.17 3.57 -15.97
N LYS A 66 8.17 4.31 -16.48
CA LYS A 66 9.54 4.28 -15.94
C LYS A 66 9.58 4.75 -14.48
N ALA A 67 8.83 5.80 -14.14
CA ALA A 67 8.78 6.34 -12.79
C ALA A 67 8.04 5.44 -11.79
N VAL A 68 7.09 4.61 -12.25
CA VAL A 68 6.36 3.65 -11.40
C VAL A 68 7.31 2.61 -10.77
N GLU A 69 8.36 2.18 -11.48
CA GLU A 69 9.34 1.25 -10.92
C GLU A 69 10.03 1.87 -9.71
N LYS A 70 10.45 3.14 -9.83
CA LYS A 70 11.07 3.88 -8.74
C LYS A 70 10.12 4.06 -7.55
N LEU A 71 8.84 4.39 -7.82
CA LEU A 71 7.80 4.45 -6.79
C LEU A 71 7.67 3.12 -6.02
N GLY A 72 7.71 1.99 -6.73
CA GLY A 72 7.69 0.67 -6.10
C GLY A 72 8.91 0.41 -5.20
N GLN A 73 10.11 0.79 -5.65
CA GLN A 73 11.33 0.69 -4.83
C GLN A 73 11.28 1.61 -3.60
N ASP A 74 10.69 2.80 -3.72
CA ASP A 74 10.55 3.73 -2.60
C ASP A 74 9.60 3.18 -1.54
N VAL A 75 8.49 2.57 -1.95
CA VAL A 75 7.59 1.88 -0.99
C VAL A 75 8.31 0.69 -0.33
N ARG A 76 9.08 -0.10 -1.09
CA ARG A 76 9.87 -1.19 -0.51
C ARG A 76 10.88 -0.69 0.50
N ALA A 77 11.60 0.40 0.19
CA ALA A 77 12.57 1.00 1.09
C ALA A 77 11.90 1.53 2.37
N LEU A 78 10.75 2.20 2.25
CA LEU A 78 9.96 2.66 3.40
C LEU A 78 9.59 1.49 4.33
N VAL A 79 9.02 0.42 3.77
CA VAL A 79 8.61 -0.76 4.54
C VAL A 79 9.82 -1.43 5.19
N PHE A 80 10.90 -1.65 4.44
CA PHE A 80 12.10 -2.29 4.96
C PHE A 80 12.75 -1.48 6.07
N ASN A 81 12.91 -0.16 5.89
CA ASN A 81 13.53 0.70 6.89
C ASN A 81 12.70 0.80 8.18
N ALA A 82 11.37 0.74 8.08
CA ALA A 82 10.48 0.84 9.24
C ALA A 82 10.29 -0.50 9.98
N THR A 83 10.40 -1.64 9.28
CA THR A 83 9.98 -2.95 9.81
C THR A 83 11.03 -4.06 9.72
N GLY A 84 12.09 -3.86 8.95
CA GLY A 84 13.05 -4.91 8.58
C GLY A 84 12.53 -5.91 7.53
N ILE A 85 11.29 -5.77 7.06
CA ILE A 85 10.67 -6.72 6.12
C ILE A 85 10.91 -6.29 4.68
N ASP A 86 11.48 -7.18 3.87
CA ASP A 86 11.55 -6.99 2.42
C ASP A 86 10.20 -7.35 1.78
N THR A 87 9.56 -6.41 1.10
CA THR A 87 8.24 -6.59 0.48
C THR A 87 8.22 -7.67 -0.60
N HIS A 88 9.36 -7.98 -1.23
CA HIS A 88 9.47 -9.09 -2.18
C HIS A 88 9.30 -10.46 -1.53
N LEU A 89 9.56 -10.57 -0.21
CA LEU A 89 9.44 -11.82 0.54
C LEU A 89 8.03 -12.05 1.08
N LEU A 90 7.16 -11.03 1.07
CA LEU A 90 5.80 -11.13 1.63
C LEU A 90 4.91 -12.20 0.97
N TYR A 91 5.23 -12.57 -0.28
CA TYR A 91 4.51 -13.63 -1.00
C TYR A 91 5.23 -14.98 -0.92
N ASN A 92 6.44 -15.01 -0.36
CA ASN A 92 7.25 -16.21 -0.25
C ASN A 92 7.15 -16.80 1.17
N ARG A 93 6.19 -17.70 1.37
CA ARG A 93 5.85 -18.31 2.67
C ARG A 93 6.99 -19.07 3.36
N THR A 94 8.11 -19.34 2.68
CA THR A 94 9.25 -20.08 3.22
C THR A 94 10.38 -19.20 3.79
N LYS A 95 10.33 -17.87 3.58
CA LYS A 95 11.44 -16.95 3.92
C LYS A 95 11.10 -15.86 4.93
N VAL A 96 9.89 -15.88 5.48
CA VAL A 96 9.47 -14.94 6.53
C VAL A 96 9.41 -15.71 7.85
N ASN A 97 10.59 -16.01 8.40
CA ASN A 97 10.79 -16.61 9.73
C ASN A 97 11.64 -15.65 10.55
#